data_AF-A0A8S3K3S3-F1
#
_entry.id   AF-A0A8S3K3S3-F1
#
_cell.length_a   1.000
_cell.length_b   1.000
_cell.length_c   1.000
_cell.angle_alpha   90.00
_cell.angle_beta   90.00
_cell.angle_gamma   90.00
#
_symmetry.space_group_name_H-M   'P 1'
#
loop_
_entity.id
_entity.type
_entity.pdbx_description
1 polymer ?
#
loop_
_entity_poly.entity_id
_entity_poly.type
_entity_poly.pdbx_seq_one_letter_code
_entity_poly.pdbx_strand_id
1 'polypeptide(L)'
;HLARNPFLCDCHIRWLNAYLREKQIETSGVRCARPRRMAKQKFGVLKDQRFRCQNRMQYLQSANNAQCEIECPTRCTCAKTTVTCRGLQLREIPNDIPKFTTEL
;
A
#
# COMPACT_ATOMS: atom_id res chain seq x y z
N HIS A 1 -6.30 12.71 -17.55
CA HIS A 1 -5.58 11.57 -18.14
C HIS A 1 -4.88 10.76 -17.05
N LEU A 2 -5.13 9.44 -16.92
CA LEU A 2 -4.68 8.62 -15.78
C LEU A 2 -3.37 7.83 -16.03
N ALA A 3 -2.80 7.89 -17.23
CA ALA A 3 -1.70 7.00 -17.66
C ALA A 3 -0.36 7.18 -16.93
N ARG A 4 -0.12 8.35 -16.32
CA ARG A 4 1.15 8.68 -15.64
C ARG A 4 1.15 8.36 -14.14
N ASN A 5 0.12 7.69 -13.63
CA ASN A 5 0.01 7.37 -12.20
C ASN A 5 0.65 6.00 -11.89
N PRO A 6 1.46 5.90 -10.83
CA PRO A 6 2.13 4.65 -10.45
C PRO A 6 1.19 3.74 -9.65
N PHE A 7 0.18 3.15 -10.31
CA PHE A 7 -0.82 2.35 -9.61
C PHE A 7 -0.25 1.10 -8.95
N LEU A 8 -0.63 0.92 -7.68
CA LEU A 8 -0.63 -0.39 -7.03
C LEU A 8 -1.90 -1.15 -7.44
N CYS A 9 -1.72 -2.21 -8.22
CA CYS A 9 -2.78 -3.08 -8.68
C CYS A 9 -3.07 -4.22 -7.69
N ASP A 10 -3.64 -3.85 -6.54
CA ASP A 10 -4.15 -4.76 -5.52
C ASP A 10 -5.69 -4.76 -5.45
N CYS A 11 -6.28 -5.35 -4.41
CA CYS A 11 -7.73 -5.40 -4.29
C CYS A 11 -8.41 -4.02 -4.13
N HIS A 12 -7.70 -3.00 -3.65
CA HIS A 12 -8.26 -1.66 -3.42
C HIS A 12 -8.48 -0.90 -4.73
N ILE A 13 -7.74 -1.20 -5.79
CA ILE A 13 -7.92 -0.57 -7.11
C ILE A 13 -8.76 -1.44 -8.07
N ARG A 14 -9.28 -2.58 -7.61
CA ARG A 14 -10.10 -3.50 -8.43
C ARG A 14 -11.31 -2.80 -9.04
N TRP A 15 -11.97 -1.92 -8.28
CA TRP A 15 -13.14 -1.17 -8.73
C TRP A 15 -12.82 -0.30 -9.96
N LEU A 16 -11.63 0.30 -10.03
CA LEU A 16 -11.24 1.16 -11.13
C LEU A 16 -11.16 0.37 -12.44
N ASN A 17 -10.66 -0.86 -12.37
CA ASN A 17 -10.61 -1.76 -13.51
C ASN A 17 -12.01 -2.12 -14.03
N ALA A 18 -12.94 -2.42 -13.12
CA ALA A 18 -14.34 -2.69 -13.47
C ALA A 18 -15.01 -1.45 -14.08
N TYR A 19 -14.88 -0.29 -13.42
CA TYR A 19 -15.45 0.98 -13.87
C TYR A 19 -14.97 1.39 -15.26
N LEU A 20 -13.66 1.32 -15.51
CA LEU A 20 -13.07 1.69 -16.80
C LEU A 20 -13.56 0.80 -17.95
N ARG A 21 -13.77 -0.50 -17.69
CA ARG A 21 -14.32 -1.42 -18.70
C ARG A 21 -15.80 -1.18 -18.96
N GLU A 22 -16.58 -1.00 -17.90
CA GLU A 22 -18.04 -0.77 -18.01
C GLU A 22 -18.34 0.49 -18.82
N LYS A 23 -17.61 1.59 -18.57
CA LYS A 23 -17.81 2.87 -19.24
C LYS A 23 -17.09 2.99 -20.59
N GLN A 24 -16.39 1.94 -21.05
CA GLN A 24 -15.59 1.95 -22.28
C GLN A 24 -14.66 3.17 -22.39
N ILE A 25 -14.19 3.70 -21.26
CA ILE A 25 -13.30 4.86 -21.24
C ILE A 25 -11.99 4.42 -21.88
N GLU A 26 -11.46 5.18 -22.83
CA GLU A 26 -10.15 4.89 -23.41
C GLU A 26 -9.10 4.73 -22.29
N THR A 27 -8.77 3.47 -21.99
CA THR A 27 -7.80 3.09 -20.96
C THR A 27 -6.36 3.30 -21.40
N SER A 28 -6.14 4.07 -22.48
CA SER A 28 -5.05 3.92 -23.45
C SER A 28 -3.64 3.89 -22.86
N GLY A 29 -3.43 4.43 -21.65
CA GLY A 29 -2.17 4.30 -20.92
C GLY A 29 -2.23 3.95 -19.43
N VAL A 30 -3.38 3.61 -18.83
CA VAL A 30 -3.44 3.25 -17.40
C VAL A 30 -2.74 1.92 -17.17
N ARG A 31 -1.63 1.95 -16.43
CA ARG A 31 -0.76 0.78 -16.20
C ARG A 31 -0.46 0.60 -14.73
N CYS A 32 -0.30 -0.65 -14.32
CA CYS A 32 0.22 -0.96 -13.00
C CYS A 32 1.71 -0.62 -12.92
N ALA A 33 2.13 0.08 -11.87
CA ALA A 33 3.54 0.15 -11.49
C ALA A 33 3.91 -1.05 -10.59
N ARG A 34 2.95 -1.51 -9.77
CA ARG A 34 3.13 -2.60 -8.81
C ARG A 34 1.89 -3.50 -8.74
N PRO A 35 2.01 -4.75 -8.26
CA PRO A 35 3.24 -5.48 -7.92
C PRO A 35 4.09 -5.82 -9.17
N ARG A 36 5.34 -6.25 -8.99
CA ARG A 36 6.27 -6.58 -10.11
C ARG A 36 5.65 -7.50 -11.18
N ARG A 37 4.86 -8.49 -10.76
CA ARG A 37 4.17 -9.45 -11.65
C ARG A 37 3.14 -8.80 -12.58
N MET A 38 2.65 -7.61 -12.22
CA MET A 38 1.66 -6.85 -12.98
C MET A 38 2.24 -5.55 -13.54
N ALA A 39 3.50 -5.23 -13.27
CA ALA A 39 4.12 -3.98 -13.71
C ALA A 39 4.04 -3.83 -15.24
N LYS A 40 3.78 -2.61 -15.70
CA LYS A 40 3.56 -2.20 -17.11
C LYS A 40 2.30 -2.79 -17.77
N GLN A 41 1.57 -3.69 -17.13
CA GLN A 41 0.31 -4.24 -17.66
C GLN A 41 -0.78 -3.17 -17.64
N LYS A 42 -1.58 -3.11 -18.71
CA LYS A 42 -2.73 -2.22 -18.79
C LYS A 42 -3.92 -2.79 -18.01
N PHE A 43 -4.74 -1.91 -17.43
CA PHE A 43 -5.94 -2.32 -16.67
C PHE A 43 -6.85 -3.22 -17.52
N GLY A 44 -7.17 -2.82 -18.77
CA GLY A 44 -8.03 -3.60 -19.66
C GLY A 44 -7.55 -5.03 -19.99
N VAL A 45 -6.26 -5.34 -19.82
CA VAL A 45 -5.70 -6.70 -20.04
C VAL A 45 -5.85 -7.56 -18.77
N LEU A 46 -5.95 -6.94 -17.60
CA LEU A 46 -5.96 -7.63 -16.31
C LEU A 46 -7.39 -8.03 -15.92
N LYS A 47 -7.59 -9.33 -15.68
CA LYS A 47 -8.82 -9.87 -15.08
C LYS A 47 -8.94 -9.42 -13.61
N ASP A 48 -10.17 -9.17 -13.15
CA ASP A 48 -10.43 -8.69 -11.79
C ASP A 48 -9.91 -9.61 -10.69
N GLN A 49 -9.89 -10.91 -10.95
CA GLN A 49 -9.36 -11.90 -10.01
C GLN A 49 -7.86 -11.74 -9.71
N ARG A 50 -7.12 -10.97 -10.52
CA ARG A 50 -5.70 -10.66 -10.28
C ARG A 50 -5.49 -9.54 -9.28
N PHE A 51 -6.49 -8.70 -9.06
CA PHE A 51 -6.47 -7.62 -8.08
C PHE A 51 -6.79 -8.19 -6.70
N ARG A 52 -5.79 -8.87 -6.11
CA ARG A 52 -5.88 -9.45 -4.77
C ARG A 52 -4.97 -8.67 -3.83
N CYS A 53 -5.44 -8.44 -2.62
CA CYS A 53 -4.59 -7.94 -1.55
C CYS A 53 -3.72 -9.09 -1.05
N GLN A 54 -2.41 -8.87 -0.99
CA GLN A 54 -1.51 -9.74 -0.23
C GLN A 54 -1.51 -9.29 1.22
N ASN A 55 -1.21 -10.22 2.13
CA ASN A 55 -0.92 -9.86 3.52
C ASN A 55 0.15 -8.76 3.54
N ARG A 56 -0.07 -7.70 4.32
CA ARG A 56 0.73 -6.46 4.33
C ARG A 56 2.25 -6.71 4.42
N MET A 57 2.65 -7.80 5.09
CA MET A 57 4.04 -8.28 5.15
C MET A 57 4.66 -8.59 3.78
N GLN A 58 3.93 -9.20 2.85
CA GLN A 58 4.41 -9.49 1.49
C GLN A 58 4.52 -8.22 0.63
N TYR A 59 3.72 -7.19 0.95
CA TYR A 59 3.78 -5.91 0.27
C TYR A 59 5.09 -5.16 0.60
N LEU A 60 5.49 -5.20 1.87
CA LEU A 60 6.78 -4.69 2.37
C LEU A 60 7.96 -5.48 1.77
N GLN A 61 7.88 -6.81 1.72
CA GLN A 61 8.94 -7.66 1.12
C GLN A 61 9.09 -7.49 -0.39
N SER A 62 7.99 -7.29 -1.12
CA SER A 62 8.03 -7.12 -2.58
C SER A 62 8.64 -5.77 -2.97
N ALA A 63 8.65 -4.80 -2.04
CA ALA A 63 9.34 -3.54 -2.18
C ALA A 63 10.75 -3.69 -1.63
N ASN A 64 11.64 -4.33 -2.39
CA ASN A 64 13.11 -4.26 -2.21
C ASN A 64 13.68 -2.83 -2.38
N ASN A 65 12.89 -1.80 -2.06
CA ASN A 65 13.28 -0.42 -1.84
C ASN A 65 12.12 0.37 -1.17
N ALA A 66 11.49 -0.21 -0.15
CA ALA A 66 10.71 0.57 0.81
C ALA A 66 11.36 0.34 2.16
N GLN A 67 12.37 1.16 2.44
CA GLN A 67 12.65 1.63 3.79
C GLN A 67 11.33 2.26 4.31
N CYS A 68 10.38 1.44 4.73
CA CYS A 68 9.71 1.74 5.97
C CYS A 68 10.68 1.23 7.02
N GLU A 69 11.71 2.04 7.27
CA GLU A 69 12.30 2.08 8.59
C GLU A 69 11.11 2.28 9.51
N ILE A 70 10.65 1.19 10.10
CA ILE A 70 9.84 1.28 11.29
C ILE A 70 10.86 1.77 12.31
N GLU A 71 11.17 3.06 12.28
CA GLU A 71 11.76 3.77 13.40
C GLU A 71 10.67 3.75 14.46
N CYS A 72 10.54 2.60 15.11
CA CYS A 72 9.75 2.48 16.30
C CYS A 72 10.45 3.38 17.33
N PRO A 73 9.73 4.25 18.05
CA PRO A 73 10.35 5.10 19.06
C PRO A 73 11.22 4.25 19.99
N THR A 74 12.39 4.76 20.40
CA THR A 74 13.52 4.00 21.01
C THR A 74 13.20 3.27 22.32
N ARG A 75 11.94 3.23 22.75
CA ARG A 75 11.47 2.52 23.95
C ARG A 75 10.11 1.84 23.78
N CYS A 76 9.46 1.99 22.62
CA CYS A 76 8.14 1.44 22.36
C CYS A 76 8.23 0.12 21.59
N THR A 77 7.16 -0.67 21.66
CA THR A 77 7.01 -1.91 20.88
C THR A 77 6.02 -1.69 19.75
N CYS A 78 6.42 -1.98 18.52
CA CYS A 78 5.59 -1.80 17.33
C CYS A 78 5.08 -3.15 16.81
N ALA A 79 3.77 -3.30 16.68
CA ALA A 79 3.13 -4.48 16.11
C ALA A 79 2.11 -4.06 15.03
N LYS A 80 2.41 -4.36 13.76
CA LYS A 80 1.61 -3.94 12.59
C LYS A 80 1.44 -2.42 12.47
N THR A 81 0.39 -1.87 13.08
CA THR A 81 0.03 -0.43 13.13
C THR A 81 -0.22 0.05 14.55
N THR A 82 0.05 -0.80 15.55
CA THR A 82 -0.11 -0.48 16.96
C THR A 82 1.26 -0.18 17.55
N VAL A 83 1.39 0.95 18.24
CA VAL A 83 2.62 1.36 18.93
C VAL A 83 2.35 1.34 20.42
N THR A 84 2.94 0.39 21.14
CA THR A 84 2.74 0.25 22.58
C THR A 84 3.93 0.82 23.35
N CYS A 85 3.69 1.88 24.11
CA CYS A 85 4.71 2.58 24.93
C CYS A 85 4.47 2.44 26.45
N ARG A 86 3.81 1.36 26.89
CA ARG A 86 3.35 1.19 28.28
C ARG A 86 4.52 1.02 29.26
N GLY A 87 4.40 1.60 30.45
CA GLY A 87 5.37 1.43 31.55
C GLY A 87 6.62 2.31 31.45
N LEU A 88 6.68 3.21 30.47
CA LEU A 88 7.86 4.04 30.18
C LEU A 88 7.87 5.40 30.89
N GLN A 89 6.85 5.69 31.71
CA GLN A 89 6.68 7.00 32.39
C GLN A 89 6.80 8.20 31.45
N LEU A 90 6.40 8.04 30.18
CA LEU A 90 6.39 9.12 29.22
C LEU A 90 5.41 10.19 29.70
N ARG A 91 5.90 11.42 29.83
CA ARG A 91 5.07 12.59 30.16
C ARG A 91 4.39 13.17 28.93
N GLU A 92 4.89 12.82 27.75
CA GLU A 92 4.46 13.32 26.46
C GLU A 92 4.55 12.20 25.42
N ILE A 93 3.73 12.34 24.37
CA ILE A 93 3.69 11.40 23.25
C ILE A 93 4.98 11.56 22.42
N PRO A 94 5.73 10.48 22.09
CA PRO A 94 6.93 10.58 21.28
C PRO A 94 6.65 11.16 19.88
N ASN A 95 7.54 12.03 19.40
CA ASN A 95 7.40 12.66 18.08
C ASN A 95 7.66 11.69 16.92
N ASP A 96 8.28 10.55 17.21
CA ASP A 96 8.71 9.56 16.21
C ASP A 96 7.67 8.44 16.02
N ILE A 97 6.38 8.74 16.22
CA ILE A 97 5.31 7.77 15.97
C ILE A 97 5.12 7.61 14.46
N PRO A 98 5.13 6.38 13.92
CA PRO A 98 4.89 6.16 12.51
C PRO A 98 3.52 6.70 12.07
N LYS A 99 3.47 7.45 10.96
CA LYS A 99 2.25 8.08 10.43
C LYS A 99 1.12 7.10 10.08
N PHE A 100 1.41 5.81 10.02
CA PHE A 100 0.45 4.74 9.76
C PHE A 100 -0.12 4.10 11.02
N THR A 101 0.23 4.62 12.20
CA THR A 101 -0.28 4.13 13.49
C THR A 101 -1.77 4.36 13.57
N THR A 102 -2.53 3.30 13.83
CA THR A 102 -3.99 3.35 13.97
C THR A 102 -4.42 3.33 15.42
N GLU A 103 -3.54 2.85 16.30
CA GLU A 103 -3.79 2.62 17.73
C GLU A 103 -2.51 2.89 18.54
N LEU A 104 -2.67 3.56 19.68
CA LEU A 104 -1.60 3.94 20.63
C LEU A 104 -1.86 3.32 22.01
#